data_AF-A0A537GRY6-F1
#
_entry.id   AF-A0A537GRY6-F1
#
_cell.length_a   1.000
_cell.length_b   1.000
_cell.length_c   1.000
_cell.angle_alpha   90.00
_cell.angle_beta   90.00
_cell.angle_gamma   90.00
#
_symmetry.space_group_name_H-M   'P 1'
#
loop_
_entity.id
_entity.type
_entity.pdbx_description
1 polymer ?
#
loop_
_entity_poly.entity_id
_entity_poly.type
_entity_poly.pdbx_seq_one_letter_code
_entity_poly.pdbx_strand_id
1 'polypeptide(L)'
;MERKVAQTELDAEEYRALVKIAERKGLTIKDALREAALRWTSEESGIDSKDPIFDIALGRRKAQDWGKGTERTSIDHDKVLYGESS
;
A
#
# COMPACT_ATOMS: atom_id res chain seq x y z
N MET A 1 -4.35 -0.62 -24.40
CA MET A 1 -3.24 -0.68 -23.41
C MET A 1 -2.13 -1.49 -24.03
N GLU A 2 -0.92 -0.94 -24.11
CA GLU A 2 0.25 -1.69 -24.58
C GLU A 2 0.57 -2.83 -23.59
N ARG A 3 0.74 -4.04 -24.11
CA ARG A 3 1.11 -5.22 -23.33
C ARG A 3 2.59 -5.48 -23.57
N LYS A 4 3.40 -5.50 -22.51
CA LYS A 4 4.79 -5.94 -22.57
C LYS A 4 4.90 -7.39 -22.09
N VAL A 5 5.78 -8.17 -22.70
CA VAL A 5 6.06 -9.56 -22.30
C VAL A 5 7.36 -9.57 -21.49
N ALA A 6 7.29 -10.06 -20.27
CA ALA A 6 8.46 -10.38 -19.46
C ALA A 6 8.71 -11.89 -19.55
N GLN A 7 9.93 -12.28 -19.89
CA GLN A 7 10.38 -13.68 -19.90
C GLN A 7 11.48 -13.83 -18.87
N THR A 8 11.40 -14.88 -18.07
CA THR A 8 12.41 -15.24 -17.08
C THR A 8 12.59 -16.74 -17.09
N GLU A 9 13.80 -17.19 -16.80
CA GLU A 9 14.10 -18.59 -16.56
C GLU A 9 13.92 -18.86 -15.07
N LEU A 10 13.39 -20.03 -14.72
CA LEU A 10 13.23 -20.51 -13.36
C LEU A 10 13.92 -21.87 -13.27
N ASP A 11 14.60 -22.14 -12.18
CA ASP A 11 15.12 -23.47 -11.91
C ASP A 11 13.98 -24.48 -11.73
N ALA A 12 14.29 -25.77 -11.87
CA ALA A 12 13.32 -26.84 -11.67
C ALA A 12 12.67 -26.80 -10.29
N GLU A 13 13.39 -26.42 -9.24
CA GLU A 13 12.83 -26.30 -7.89
C GLU A 13 11.86 -25.10 -7.76
N GLU A 14 12.26 -23.94 -8.29
CA GLU A 14 11.46 -22.72 -8.28
C GLU A 14 10.16 -22.89 -9.09
N TYR A 15 10.27 -23.52 -10.26
CA TYR A 15 9.13 -23.85 -11.10
C TYR A 15 8.16 -24.80 -10.37
N ARG A 16 8.66 -25.84 -9.70
CA ARG A 16 7.82 -26.76 -8.92
C ARG A 16 7.12 -26.06 -7.76
N ALA A 17 7.80 -25.14 -7.07
CA ALA A 17 7.19 -24.35 -6.00
C ALA A 17 6.03 -23.49 -6.54
N LEU A 18 6.25 -22.83 -7.67
CA LEU A 18 5.24 -22.03 -8.35
C LEU A 18 4.03 -22.87 -8.78
N VAL A 19 4.26 -24.05 -9.38
CA VAL A 19 3.19 -24.99 -9.79
C VAL A 19 2.33 -25.39 -8.60
N LYS A 20 2.94 -25.80 -7.48
CA LYS A 20 2.19 -26.20 -6.27
C LYS A 20 1.31 -25.08 -5.73
N ILE A 21 1.77 -23.84 -5.79
CA ILE A 21 1.01 -22.67 -5.33
C ILE A 21 -0.13 -22.37 -6.31
N ALA A 22 0.12 -22.48 -7.61
CA ALA A 22 -0.89 -22.28 -8.66
C ALA A 22 -2.01 -23.32 -8.57
N GLU A 23 -1.66 -24.61 -8.42
CA GLU A 23 -2.61 -25.72 -8.24
C GLU A 23 -3.48 -25.51 -6.99
N ARG A 24 -2.87 -25.13 -5.86
CA ARG A 24 -3.60 -24.87 -4.61
C ARG A 24 -4.63 -23.75 -4.75
N LYS A 25 -4.33 -22.75 -5.58
CA LYS A 25 -5.21 -21.60 -5.84
C LYS A 25 -6.16 -21.83 -7.04
N GLY A 26 -6.05 -22.96 -7.75
CA GLY A 26 -6.80 -23.20 -8.98
C GLY A 26 -6.45 -22.25 -10.12
N LEU A 27 -5.22 -21.70 -10.11
CA LEU A 27 -4.75 -20.71 -11.07
C LEU A 27 -3.87 -21.35 -12.16
N THR A 28 -3.84 -20.73 -13.34
CA THR A 28 -2.83 -21.07 -14.35
C THR A 28 -1.46 -20.54 -13.93
N ILE A 29 -0.36 -21.15 -14.42
CA ILE A 29 1.01 -20.69 -14.16
C ILE A 29 1.19 -19.20 -14.52
N LYS A 30 0.56 -18.77 -15.62
CA LYS A 30 0.63 -17.38 -16.10
C LYS A 30 -0.07 -16.41 -15.15
N ASP A 31 -1.22 -16.81 -14.61
CA ASP A 31 -1.97 -15.98 -13.67
C ASP A 31 -1.30 -15.95 -12.30
N ALA A 32 -0.71 -17.06 -11.86
CA ALA A 32 0.10 -17.11 -10.65
C ALA A 32 1.34 -16.19 -10.75
N LEU A 33 2.05 -16.21 -11.88
CA LEU A 33 3.17 -15.28 -12.14
C LEU A 33 2.71 -13.83 -12.17
N ARG A 34 1.57 -13.55 -12.81
CA ARG A 34 1.01 -12.20 -12.85
C ARG A 34 0.66 -11.70 -11.44
N GLU A 35 0.03 -12.54 -10.63
CA GLU A 35 -0.31 -12.20 -9.24
C GLU A 35 0.96 -11.99 -8.40
N ALA A 36 1.95 -12.86 -8.54
CA ALA A 36 3.22 -12.73 -7.84
C ALA A 36 3.95 -11.43 -8.22
N ALA A 37 4.03 -11.10 -9.51
CA ALA A 37 4.64 -9.86 -9.97
C ALA A 37 3.90 -8.62 -9.46
N LEU A 38 2.57 -8.64 -9.43
CA LEU A 38 1.76 -7.55 -8.88
C LEU A 38 1.98 -7.39 -7.37
N ARG A 39 1.96 -8.49 -6.61
CA ARG A 39 2.22 -8.47 -5.17
C ARG A 39 3.62 -7.95 -4.87
N TRP A 40 4.63 -8.48 -5.54
CA TRP A 40 6.00 -8.02 -5.40
C TRP A 40 6.13 -6.54 -5.72
N THR A 41 5.49 -6.06 -6.81
CA THR A 41 5.51 -4.64 -7.14
C THR A 41 4.84 -3.80 -6.06
N SER A 42 3.69 -4.24 -5.50
CA SER A 42 3.01 -3.54 -4.41
C SER A 42 3.78 -3.56 -3.09
N GLU A 43 4.49 -4.63 -2.80
CA GLU A 43 5.33 -4.76 -1.60
C GLU A 43 6.60 -3.90 -1.72
N GLU A 44 7.27 -3.95 -2.87
CA GLU A 44 8.52 -3.23 -3.12
C GLU A 44 8.29 -1.74 -3.43
N SER A 45 7.14 -1.38 -4.02
CA SER A 45 6.82 0.02 -4.30
C SER A 45 6.72 0.88 -3.03
N GLY A 46 6.59 0.24 -1.86
CA GLY A 46 6.37 0.95 -0.61
C GLY A 46 5.19 1.92 -0.72
N ILE A 47 5.18 2.92 0.16
CA ILE A 47 4.26 4.06 0.03
C ILE A 47 4.72 4.86 -1.18
N ASP A 48 3.84 5.04 -2.17
CA ASP A 48 4.12 5.89 -3.33
C ASP A 48 4.43 7.31 -2.84
N SER A 49 5.67 7.76 -3.07
CA SER A 49 6.13 9.09 -2.66
C SER A 49 5.41 10.22 -3.40
N LYS A 50 4.61 9.92 -4.43
CA LYS A 50 3.74 10.86 -5.15
C LYS A 50 2.26 10.68 -4.85
N ASP A 51 1.89 9.76 -3.96
CA ASP A 51 0.50 9.62 -3.54
C ASP A 51 0.10 10.93 -2.82
N PRO A 52 -0.96 11.65 -3.22
CA PRO A 52 -1.39 12.90 -2.59
C PRO A 52 -1.65 12.82 -1.08
N ILE A 53 -1.93 11.61 -0.56
CA ILE A 53 -2.05 11.34 0.89
C ILE A 53 -0.69 11.49 1.58
N PHE A 54 0.39 11.14 0.89
CA PHE A 54 1.77 11.11 1.37
C PHE A 54 2.69 12.18 0.74
N ASP A 55 2.22 12.90 -0.29
CA ASP A 55 2.79 14.10 -0.92
C ASP A 55 2.45 15.38 -0.12
N ILE A 56 2.08 15.19 1.14
CA ILE A 56 2.13 16.26 2.11
C ILE A 56 3.60 16.33 2.51
N ALA A 57 4.19 17.52 2.48
CA ALA A 57 5.52 17.83 3.01
C ALA A 57 5.64 17.53 4.53
N LEU A 58 5.41 16.28 4.96
CA LEU A 58 5.40 15.77 6.33
C LEU A 58 6.81 15.61 6.89
N GLY A 59 7.83 15.65 6.04
CA GLY A 59 9.23 15.79 6.47
C GLY A 59 9.66 17.24 6.76
N ARG A 60 8.89 18.27 6.35
CA ARG A 60 9.27 19.69 6.51
C ARG A 60 8.27 20.54 7.26
N ARG A 61 6.98 20.20 7.27
CA ARG A 61 6.06 20.73 8.25
C ARG A 61 6.14 19.82 9.46
N LYS A 62 6.90 20.25 10.48
CA LYS A 62 6.62 19.85 11.87
C LYS A 62 5.10 19.77 12.00
N ALA A 63 4.59 18.70 12.60
CA ALA A 63 3.20 18.61 13.05
C ALA A 63 2.81 20.01 13.51
N GLN A 64 1.84 20.62 12.81
CA GLN A 64 1.52 22.01 13.00
C GLN A 64 1.25 22.16 14.49
N ASP A 65 2.15 22.83 15.21
CA ASP A 65 2.00 23.02 16.63
C ASP A 65 0.91 24.09 16.74
N TRP A 66 -0.34 23.63 16.84
CA TRP A 66 -1.53 24.46 17.00
C TRP A 66 -1.58 25.12 18.40
N GLY A 67 -0.48 25.07 19.15
CA GLY A 67 -0.34 25.63 20.48
C GLY A 67 -0.86 24.69 21.58
N LYS A 68 -0.49 24.99 22.83
CA LYS A 68 -0.94 24.27 24.03
C LYS A 68 -2.47 24.17 24.05
N GLY A 69 -2.99 22.94 24.04
CA GLY A 69 -4.43 22.63 24.10
C GLY A 69 -4.93 21.63 23.05
N THR A 70 -4.10 21.26 22.07
CA THR A 70 -4.47 20.31 21.00
C THR A 70 -4.17 18.83 21.31
N GLU A 71 -3.71 18.54 22.52
CA GLU A 71 -3.34 17.19 22.97
C GLU A 71 -4.53 16.22 23.03
N ARG A 72 -5.77 16.72 22.98
CA ARG A 72 -7.01 15.92 23.07
C ARG A 72 -8.02 16.21 21.96
N THR A 73 -7.63 16.87 20.87
CA THR A 73 -8.57 17.22 19.79
C THR A 73 -9.25 16.00 19.16
N SER A 74 -8.62 14.81 19.20
CA SER A 74 -9.25 13.56 18.76
C SER A 74 -10.41 13.09 19.65
N ILE A 75 -10.44 13.54 20.92
CA ILE A 75 -11.47 13.18 21.91
C ILE A 75 -12.52 14.29 22.01
N ASP A 76 -12.10 15.55 21.97
CA ASP A 76 -12.97 16.73 22.14
C ASP A 76 -13.42 17.36 20.80
N HIS A 77 -13.31 16.61 19.70
CA HIS A 77 -13.71 17.00 18.34
C HIS A 77 -15.10 17.65 18.33
N ASP A 78 -16.08 17.01 18.98
CA ASP A 78 -17.47 17.46 18.94
C ASP A 78 -17.64 18.83 19.59
N LYS A 79 -16.96 19.07 20.71
CA LYS A 79 -17.01 20.36 21.41
C LYS A 79 -16.34 21.46 20.60
N VAL A 80 -15.27 21.14 19.87
CA VAL A 80 -14.51 22.11 19.08
C VAL A 80 -15.22 22.47 17.77
N LEU A 81 -15.82 21.48 17.09
CA LEU A 81 -16.45 21.70 15.79
C LEU A 81 -17.89 22.21 15.87
N TYR A 82 -18.64 21.80 16.90
CA TYR A 82 -20.05 22.14 17.01
C TYR A 82 -20.36 23.10 18.15
N GLY A 83 -19.40 23.39 19.03
CA GLY A 83 -19.66 24.09 20.28
C GLY A 83 -20.55 23.27 21.21
N GLU A 84 -20.68 23.68 22.47
CA GLU A 84 -21.69 23.07 23.37
C GLU A 84 -23.08 23.37 22.81
N SER A 85 -23.66 22.41 22.11
CA SER A 85 -25.08 22.37 21.76
C SER A 85 -25.87 22.41 23.07
N SER A 86 -26.36 23.60 23.40
CA SER A 86 -27.28 23.84 24.51
C SER A 86 -28.73 23.77 24.05
#